data_AF-A0A087KPA9-F1
#
_entry.id   AF-A0A087KPA9-F1
#
_cell.length_a   1.000
_cell.length_b   1.000
_cell.length_c   1.000
_cell.angle_alpha   90.00
_cell.angle_beta   90.00
_cell.angle_gamma   90.00
#
_symmetry.space_group_name_H-M   'P 1'
#
loop_
_entity.id
_entity.type
_entity.pdbx_description
1 polymer ?
#
loop_
_entity_poly.entity_id
_entity_poly.type
_entity_poly.pdbx_seq_one_letter_code
_entity_poly.pdbx_strand_id
1 'polypeptide(L)'
;MENVKLPLSGNPGIDFIFRQYKALPSGGGNVYTWSMAKTSYTNPVPSTEFGTTYIPIPADNPYNDLIRKSLSNLSSFANVTFKEIDESKSGMGDLRFMASNEINFRAAGISTGINGVSTLVFKIDPPNGVTVPPSFYIAAHEIGHAMGLSHTQVKINGQWKEASNLTDVTLLDTLMSYNQMRNSLHYPQEKTALYNSKGVYLDEAKTISYGILDIQALQYIYGKNTHFNADNTTYKYTPDKLNFFDTIWDGGGNDTLDVSAFNLGSVINLNGGTRSSIYVEVPKLAPEKSYLNSISYDGTNAIGIAYGANIENANGTQGNDIIYGNDLNNVIKGNNGNDTLYGGKGNDVLHSGAGNDVLYGGEGKDILYGGAGVKTLNGGDGNDTFYLGNNSVNYLYGGNGDDKYVIGAANASYEIFEDKNGGASDTIEFLGSIQANTIIHLPANVENFRANTMLSSNNAQITVIGNELNNSINGSIYANDILIGGKGNDTLQGFNGSDTYIFNKGDGKDVIWEYNNDTLGKGDVDTLILNDINIDQLWFSRVKGSPTDSDNLVISILNSTDQITIHHWFDNNKGAVFSNGKLESINTADGESLNISQVDDLVGIMQGRLLPTSGHTSIIDDYLALNHGAII
;
A
#
# COMPACT_ATOMS: atom_id res chain seq x y z
N MET A 1 22.51 -42.54 -3.20
CA MET A 1 22.26 -41.57 -2.12
C MET A 1 23.22 -41.80 -0.99
N GLU A 2 23.65 -40.73 -0.34
CA GLU A 2 24.54 -40.77 0.81
C GLU A 2 23.83 -40.29 2.08
N ASN A 3 24.28 -40.77 3.24
CA ASN A 3 23.78 -40.29 4.52
C ASN A 3 24.30 -38.87 4.74
N VAL A 4 23.42 -37.89 4.68
CA VAL A 4 23.73 -36.49 4.95
C VAL A 4 23.06 -36.15 6.28
N LYS A 5 23.85 -36.07 7.35
CA LYS A 5 23.36 -35.51 8.62
C LYS A 5 23.11 -34.02 8.40
N LEU A 6 21.87 -33.67 8.10
CA LEU A 6 21.42 -32.28 8.07
C LEU A 6 21.23 -31.80 9.52
N PRO A 7 21.83 -30.68 9.94
CA PRO A 7 21.49 -30.06 11.21
C PRO A 7 20.04 -29.58 11.18
N LEU A 8 19.33 -29.69 12.30
CA LEU A 8 17.99 -29.12 12.44
C LEU A 8 18.05 -27.62 12.17
N SER A 9 17.11 -27.12 11.38
CA SER A 9 16.93 -25.70 11.06
C SER A 9 16.37 -24.91 12.24
N GLY A 10 15.74 -25.59 13.20
CA GLY A 10 15.01 -24.95 14.30
C GLY A 10 13.59 -24.55 13.91
N ASN A 11 13.16 -24.80 12.66
CA ASN A 11 11.78 -24.70 12.22
C ASN A 11 11.15 -26.11 12.17
N PRO A 12 10.24 -26.45 13.10
CA PRO A 12 9.62 -27.77 13.17
C PRO A 12 8.86 -28.20 11.91
N GLY A 13 8.38 -27.25 11.10
CA GLY A 13 7.62 -27.51 9.89
C GLY A 13 8.48 -28.11 8.76
N ILE A 14 9.74 -27.66 8.62
CA ILE A 14 10.65 -28.18 7.59
C ILE A 14 11.60 -29.27 8.13
N ASP A 15 11.95 -29.21 9.41
CA ASP A 15 12.83 -30.20 10.05
C ASP A 15 12.28 -31.62 9.93
N PHE A 16 10.96 -31.75 9.94
CA PHE A 16 10.28 -33.03 9.87
C PHE A 16 10.38 -33.69 8.49
N ILE A 17 10.43 -32.88 7.42
CA ILE A 17 10.53 -33.40 6.05
C ILE A 17 11.99 -33.56 5.61
N PHE A 18 12.98 -33.38 6.50
CA PHE A 18 14.37 -33.69 6.16
C PHE A 18 14.62 -35.18 6.12
N ARG A 19 15.01 -35.66 4.95
CA ARG A 19 15.52 -37.00 4.77
C ARG A 19 16.99 -37.03 5.15
N GLN A 20 17.40 -38.10 5.84
CA GLN A 20 18.81 -38.37 6.13
C GLN A 20 19.63 -38.76 4.91
N TYR A 21 19.02 -38.84 3.72
CA TYR A 21 19.66 -39.30 2.50
C TYR A 21 19.31 -38.39 1.33
N LYS A 22 20.30 -38.04 0.51
CA LYS A 22 20.09 -37.35 -0.78
C LYS A 22 21.06 -37.84 -1.86
N ALA A 23 20.76 -37.52 -3.11
CA ALA A 23 21.71 -37.63 -4.20
C ALA A 23 22.82 -36.59 -4.02
N LEU A 24 24.06 -36.96 -4.33
CA LEU A 24 25.20 -36.04 -4.38
C LEU A 24 25.65 -35.89 -5.84
N PRO A 25 26.00 -34.68 -6.27
CA PRO A 25 26.54 -34.47 -7.60
C PRO A 25 27.98 -35.00 -7.64
N SER A 26 28.30 -35.77 -8.67
CA SER A 26 29.64 -36.31 -8.90
C SER A 26 30.72 -35.23 -9.04
N GLY A 27 30.35 -34.04 -9.53
CA GLY A 27 31.23 -32.87 -9.63
C GLY A 27 31.37 -32.05 -8.34
N GLY A 28 30.63 -32.38 -7.27
CA GLY A 28 30.55 -31.57 -6.05
C GLY A 28 29.69 -30.30 -6.22
N GLY A 29 29.46 -29.58 -5.11
CA GLY A 29 28.61 -28.39 -5.09
C GLY A 29 27.13 -28.70 -5.30
N ASN A 30 26.42 -27.81 -6.02
CA ASN A 30 24.98 -27.93 -6.30
C ASN A 30 24.66 -28.08 -7.81
N VAL A 31 25.59 -28.61 -8.60
CA VAL A 31 25.37 -28.86 -10.05
C VAL A 31 25.19 -30.34 -10.29
N TYR A 32 23.96 -30.75 -10.57
CA TYR A 32 23.58 -32.14 -10.82
C TYR A 32 23.45 -32.39 -12.32
N THR A 33 24.16 -33.39 -12.83
CA THR A 33 23.85 -33.97 -14.13
C THR A 33 22.65 -34.90 -14.03
N TRP A 34 21.83 -34.98 -15.06
CA TRP A 34 20.72 -35.93 -15.09
C TRP A 34 20.49 -36.50 -16.48
N SER A 35 19.97 -37.73 -16.56
CA SER A 35 19.75 -38.42 -17.84
C SER A 35 18.43 -39.20 -17.88
N MET A 36 17.80 -39.21 -19.05
CA MET A 36 16.80 -40.22 -19.41
C MET A 36 17.52 -41.52 -19.78
N ALA A 37 17.11 -42.63 -19.17
CA ALA A 37 17.72 -43.92 -19.46
C ALA A 37 17.59 -44.32 -20.94
N LYS A 38 18.66 -44.88 -21.50
CA LYS A 38 18.67 -45.42 -22.87
C LYS A 38 18.60 -46.94 -22.92
N THR A 39 18.83 -47.60 -21.79
CA THR A 39 18.84 -49.05 -21.66
C THR A 39 17.93 -49.49 -20.53
N SER A 40 17.27 -50.63 -20.74
CA SER A 40 16.47 -51.28 -19.71
C SER A 40 17.37 -51.86 -18.62
N TYR A 41 16.80 -52.05 -17.43
CA TYR A 41 17.45 -52.67 -16.29
C TYR A 41 16.50 -53.69 -15.66
N THR A 42 17.01 -54.88 -15.39
CA THR A 42 16.27 -55.90 -14.64
C THR A 42 16.87 -55.97 -13.25
N ASN A 43 16.06 -55.71 -12.23
CA ASN A 43 16.47 -55.77 -10.84
C ASN A 43 16.69 -57.25 -10.44
N PRO A 44 17.92 -57.65 -10.07
CA PRO A 44 18.22 -59.05 -9.73
C PRO A 44 17.58 -59.47 -8.40
N VAL A 45 17.17 -58.52 -7.55
CA VAL A 45 16.50 -58.78 -6.26
C VAL A 45 15.23 -57.93 -6.21
N PRO A 46 14.17 -58.32 -6.95
CA PRO A 46 12.95 -57.55 -7.00
C PRO A 46 12.28 -57.52 -5.64
N SER A 47 11.92 -56.32 -5.19
CA SER A 47 11.02 -56.18 -4.05
C SER A 47 9.58 -56.19 -4.54
N THR A 48 8.64 -56.51 -3.66
CA THR A 48 7.21 -56.44 -3.95
C THR A 48 6.73 -55.03 -4.28
N GLU A 49 7.48 -53.99 -3.90
CA GLU A 49 7.10 -52.58 -4.09
C GLU A 49 7.67 -51.94 -5.37
N PHE A 50 8.85 -52.38 -5.81
CA PHE A 50 9.60 -51.74 -6.89
C PHE A 50 9.67 -52.56 -8.17
N GLY A 51 9.02 -53.73 -8.26
CA GLY A 51 8.97 -54.51 -9.50
C GLY A 51 10.30 -55.13 -9.93
N THR A 52 10.31 -55.73 -11.13
CA THR A 52 11.42 -56.52 -11.69
C THR A 52 12.15 -55.84 -12.84
N THR A 53 11.46 -55.07 -13.68
CA THR A 53 11.97 -54.54 -14.94
C THR A 53 11.69 -53.04 -15.08
N TYR A 54 12.75 -52.30 -15.38
CA TYR A 54 12.71 -50.88 -15.69
C TYR A 54 13.15 -50.67 -17.14
N ILE A 55 12.46 -49.77 -17.83
CA ILE A 55 12.63 -49.48 -19.24
C ILE A 55 12.88 -47.99 -19.44
N PRO A 56 13.46 -47.59 -20.59
CA PRO A 56 13.45 -46.19 -21.02
C PRO A 56 12.04 -45.59 -21.00
N ILE A 57 11.91 -44.34 -20.58
CA ILE A 57 10.66 -43.60 -20.70
C ILE A 57 10.39 -43.39 -22.21
N PRO A 58 9.23 -43.80 -22.75
CA PRO A 58 8.89 -43.56 -24.16
C PRO A 58 8.96 -42.08 -24.50
N ALA A 59 9.39 -41.73 -25.72
CA ALA A 59 9.63 -40.34 -26.11
C ALA A 59 8.37 -39.46 -26.07
N ASP A 60 7.21 -40.06 -26.33
CA ASP A 60 5.88 -39.44 -26.31
C ASP A 60 5.23 -39.44 -24.93
N ASN A 61 5.88 -40.02 -23.91
CA ASN A 61 5.31 -40.08 -22.57
C ASN A 61 5.38 -38.70 -21.88
N PRO A 62 4.29 -38.23 -21.23
CA PRO A 62 4.25 -36.93 -20.56
C PRO A 62 5.30 -36.72 -19.45
N TYR A 63 5.81 -37.80 -18.84
CA TYR A 63 6.84 -37.68 -17.81
C TYR A 63 8.12 -37.00 -18.32
N ASN A 64 8.42 -37.09 -19.62
CA ASN A 64 9.58 -36.38 -20.19
C ASN A 64 9.51 -34.87 -19.91
N ASP A 65 8.34 -34.27 -20.09
CA ASP A 65 8.15 -32.83 -19.90
C ASP A 65 7.94 -32.49 -18.42
N LEU A 66 7.22 -33.33 -17.68
CA LEU A 66 6.96 -33.13 -16.25
C LEU A 66 8.25 -33.17 -15.41
N ILE A 67 9.18 -34.08 -15.74
CA ILE A 67 10.50 -34.16 -15.08
C ILE A 67 11.29 -32.88 -15.34
N ARG A 68 11.37 -32.43 -16.60
CA ARG A 68 12.06 -31.17 -16.94
C ARG A 68 11.44 -29.97 -16.24
N LYS A 69 10.11 -29.90 -16.22
CA LYS A 69 9.36 -28.85 -15.52
C LYS A 69 9.66 -28.86 -14.02
N SER A 70 9.68 -30.02 -13.38
CA SER A 70 9.99 -30.15 -11.95
C SER A 70 11.42 -29.73 -11.62
N LEU A 71 12.42 -30.20 -12.37
CA LEU A 71 13.82 -29.80 -12.18
C LEU A 71 14.02 -28.30 -12.39
N SER A 72 13.36 -27.73 -13.41
CA SER A 72 13.39 -26.29 -13.67
C SER A 72 12.71 -25.49 -12.56
N ASN A 73 11.55 -25.93 -12.07
CA ASN A 73 10.85 -25.27 -10.97
C ASN A 73 11.69 -25.34 -9.68
N LEU A 74 12.33 -26.47 -9.38
CA LEU A 74 13.23 -26.59 -8.23
C LEU A 74 14.41 -25.61 -8.32
N SER A 75 15.03 -25.50 -9.50
CA SER A 75 16.13 -24.56 -9.73
C SER A 75 15.70 -23.09 -9.66
N SER A 76 14.39 -22.79 -9.77
CA SER A 76 13.91 -21.42 -9.67
C SER A 76 14.04 -20.86 -8.25
N PHE A 77 13.81 -21.68 -7.22
CA PHE A 77 13.78 -21.22 -5.83
C PHE A 77 14.99 -21.66 -4.99
N ALA A 78 15.65 -22.75 -5.35
CA ALA A 78 16.83 -23.24 -4.65
C ALA A 78 18.09 -23.05 -5.52
N ASN A 79 19.22 -22.77 -4.88
CA ASN A 79 20.51 -22.59 -5.54
C ASN A 79 21.11 -23.93 -5.98
N VAL A 80 20.48 -24.55 -6.98
CA VAL A 80 20.85 -25.83 -7.57
C VAL A 80 20.64 -25.77 -9.08
N THR A 81 21.53 -26.42 -9.83
CA THR A 81 21.50 -26.45 -11.29
C THR A 81 21.39 -27.88 -11.76
N PHE A 82 20.41 -28.16 -12.62
CA PHE A 82 20.26 -29.45 -13.27
C PHE A 82 20.68 -29.38 -14.74
N LYS A 83 21.66 -30.20 -15.13
CA LYS A 83 22.18 -30.28 -16.49
C LYS A 83 21.80 -31.61 -17.13
N GLU A 84 20.93 -31.56 -18.13
CA GLU A 84 20.59 -32.76 -18.90
C GLU A 84 21.81 -33.26 -19.69
N ILE A 85 22.07 -34.55 -19.64
CA ILE A 85 23.12 -35.22 -20.43
C ILE A 85 22.54 -36.38 -21.24
N ASP A 86 23.12 -36.58 -22.43
CA ASP A 86 22.81 -37.74 -23.26
C ASP A 86 23.55 -38.98 -22.72
N GLU A 87 22.80 -39.89 -22.11
CA GLU A 87 23.34 -41.11 -21.49
C GLU A 87 24.14 -41.96 -22.49
N SER A 88 23.79 -41.92 -23.78
CA SER A 88 24.50 -42.69 -24.81
C SER A 88 25.92 -42.18 -25.08
N LYS A 89 26.22 -40.93 -24.70
CA LYS A 89 27.51 -40.28 -24.93
C LYS A 89 28.31 -40.08 -23.65
N SER A 90 27.62 -39.73 -22.57
CA SER A 90 28.26 -39.24 -21.33
C SER A 90 28.08 -40.20 -20.16
N GLY A 91 27.40 -41.33 -20.35
CA GLY A 91 27.02 -42.22 -19.26
C GLY A 91 25.86 -41.68 -18.42
N MET A 92 25.54 -42.37 -17.33
CA MET A 92 24.42 -42.02 -16.45
C MET A 92 24.70 -40.72 -15.70
N GLY A 93 23.69 -39.85 -15.58
CA GLY A 93 23.79 -38.64 -14.75
C GLY A 93 23.74 -38.96 -13.25
N ASP A 94 23.93 -37.93 -12.42
CA ASP A 94 23.78 -38.02 -10.95
C ASP A 94 22.36 -38.42 -10.54
N LEU A 95 21.38 -37.99 -11.35
CA LEU A 95 20.00 -38.46 -11.34
C LEU A 95 19.68 -39.18 -12.65
N ARG A 96 19.06 -40.35 -12.56
CA ARG A 96 18.65 -41.14 -13.73
C ARG A 96 17.15 -41.39 -13.71
N PHE A 97 16.48 -41.24 -14.85
CA PHE A 97 15.04 -41.42 -14.95
C PHE A 97 14.66 -42.59 -15.84
N MET A 98 13.76 -43.44 -15.35
CA MET A 98 13.27 -44.66 -16.00
C MET A 98 11.76 -44.81 -15.84
N ALA A 99 11.18 -45.77 -16.53
CA ALA A 99 9.80 -46.19 -16.35
C ALA A 99 9.68 -47.67 -15.96
N SER A 100 8.54 -48.03 -15.37
CA SER A 100 8.11 -49.43 -15.20
C SER A 100 6.68 -49.57 -15.71
N ASN A 101 6.42 -50.62 -16.49
CA ASN A 101 5.08 -50.98 -16.96
C ASN A 101 4.46 -52.15 -16.17
N GLU A 102 5.03 -52.47 -15.00
CA GLU A 102 4.55 -53.56 -14.19
C GLU A 102 3.27 -53.21 -13.45
N ILE A 103 2.34 -54.15 -13.44
CA ILE A 103 1.03 -53.99 -12.80
C ILE A 103 1.18 -53.70 -11.30
N ASN A 104 2.06 -54.41 -10.62
CA ASN A 104 2.27 -54.31 -9.16
C ASN A 104 3.17 -53.14 -8.74
N PHE A 105 3.79 -52.43 -9.68
CA PHE A 105 4.61 -51.25 -9.37
C PHE A 105 3.71 -50.11 -8.86
N ARG A 106 4.15 -49.38 -7.82
CA ARG A 106 3.44 -48.18 -7.32
C ARG A 106 3.51 -47.03 -8.33
N ALA A 107 2.93 -45.88 -8.03
CA ALA A 107 2.90 -44.75 -8.97
C ALA A 107 4.31 -44.29 -9.42
N ALA A 108 5.26 -44.18 -8.48
CA ALA A 108 6.67 -43.95 -8.75
C ALA A 108 7.54 -44.36 -7.54
N GLY A 109 8.86 -44.27 -7.67
CA GLY A 109 9.79 -44.48 -6.57
C GLY A 109 11.27 -44.28 -6.92
N ILE A 110 12.11 -44.17 -5.88
CA ILE A 110 13.56 -43.97 -5.99
C ILE A 110 14.37 -45.21 -5.58
N SER A 111 15.39 -45.57 -6.37
CA SER A 111 16.36 -46.64 -6.09
C SER A 111 17.79 -46.13 -6.18
N THR A 112 18.65 -46.57 -5.27
CA THR A 112 20.07 -46.15 -5.21
C THR A 112 21.05 -47.26 -5.55
N GLY A 113 20.55 -48.42 -5.96
CA GLY A 113 21.35 -49.61 -6.28
C GLY A 113 21.53 -49.88 -7.77
N ILE A 114 20.91 -49.10 -8.66
CA ILE A 114 21.03 -49.30 -10.11
C ILE A 114 22.34 -48.67 -10.55
N ASN A 115 23.38 -49.51 -10.66
CA ASN A 115 24.74 -49.12 -11.01
C ASN A 115 25.31 -47.96 -10.16
N GLY A 116 24.90 -47.88 -8.88
CA GLY A 116 25.33 -46.84 -7.94
C GLY A 116 24.71 -45.45 -8.15
N VAL A 117 23.74 -45.32 -9.06
CA VAL A 117 23.09 -44.04 -9.40
C VAL A 117 21.71 -43.92 -8.75
N SER A 118 21.36 -42.71 -8.32
CA SER A 118 20.00 -42.42 -7.81
C SER A 118 19.03 -42.41 -8.98
N THR A 119 18.31 -43.52 -9.15
CA THR A 119 17.40 -43.76 -10.27
C THR A 119 15.96 -43.62 -9.82
N LEU A 120 15.21 -42.76 -10.48
CA LEU A 120 13.79 -42.52 -10.26
C LEU A 120 13.01 -43.27 -11.33
N VAL A 121 12.03 -44.07 -10.92
CA VAL A 121 11.26 -44.95 -11.80
C VAL A 121 9.79 -44.57 -11.72
N PHE A 122 9.19 -44.26 -12.87
CA PHE A 122 7.78 -43.86 -12.98
C PHE A 122 6.92 -44.97 -13.57
N LYS A 123 5.72 -45.19 -13.02
CA LYS A 123 4.76 -46.12 -13.62
C LYS A 123 4.26 -45.55 -14.94
N ILE A 124 4.32 -46.36 -16.00
CA ILE A 124 3.67 -46.09 -17.28
C ILE A 124 2.75 -47.26 -17.61
N ASP A 125 1.59 -47.00 -18.20
CA ASP A 125 0.57 -48.05 -18.40
C ASP A 125 1.06 -49.26 -19.19
N PRO A 126 0.71 -50.50 -18.77
CA PRO A 126 0.36 -51.56 -19.69
C PRO A 126 -1.09 -51.37 -20.20
N PRO A 127 -1.45 -51.85 -21.41
CA PRO A 127 -2.73 -51.53 -22.09
C PRO A 127 -4.05 -51.77 -21.32
N ASN A 128 -4.04 -52.45 -20.17
CA ASN A 128 -5.22 -52.88 -19.41
C ASN A 128 -5.16 -52.54 -17.90
N GLY A 129 -4.24 -51.66 -17.47
CA GLY A 129 -4.11 -51.25 -16.07
C GLY A 129 -5.04 -50.08 -15.70
N VAL A 130 -5.49 -50.03 -14.44
CA VAL A 130 -5.98 -48.78 -13.85
C VAL A 130 -4.74 -47.99 -13.42
N THR A 131 -4.35 -46.98 -14.17
CA THR A 131 -3.24 -46.08 -13.83
C THR A 131 -3.68 -44.81 -13.15
N VAL A 132 -2.72 -44.29 -12.39
CA VAL A 132 -2.66 -42.89 -12.05
C VAL A 132 -2.10 -42.13 -13.28
N PRO A 133 -2.76 -41.09 -13.78
CA PRO A 133 -2.23 -40.26 -14.86
C PRO A 133 -0.89 -39.61 -14.47
N PRO A 134 0.09 -39.50 -15.40
CA PRO A 134 1.32 -38.75 -15.16
C PRO A 134 1.02 -37.30 -14.74
N SER A 135 1.64 -36.84 -13.66
CA SER A 135 1.39 -35.51 -13.10
C SER A 135 2.65 -34.81 -12.60
N PHE A 136 2.60 -33.47 -12.50
CA PHE A 136 3.69 -32.69 -11.92
C PHE A 136 3.98 -33.11 -10.48
N TYR A 137 2.92 -33.34 -9.70
CA TYR A 137 3.00 -33.84 -8.33
C TYR A 137 3.91 -35.06 -8.21
N ILE A 138 3.67 -36.11 -9.01
CA ILE A 138 4.44 -37.36 -8.93
C ILE A 138 5.91 -37.12 -9.27
N ALA A 139 6.17 -36.38 -10.36
CA ALA A 139 7.54 -36.06 -10.76
C ALA A 139 8.27 -35.27 -9.67
N ALA A 140 7.64 -34.21 -9.16
CA ALA A 140 8.21 -33.33 -8.16
C ALA A 140 8.38 -33.99 -6.79
N HIS A 141 7.46 -34.86 -6.38
CA HIS A 141 7.53 -35.66 -5.15
C HIS A 141 8.78 -36.56 -5.15
N GLU A 142 8.98 -37.34 -6.21
CA GLU A 142 10.13 -38.24 -6.31
C GLU A 142 11.45 -37.49 -6.46
N ILE A 143 11.46 -36.39 -7.20
CA ILE A 143 12.63 -35.50 -7.26
C ILE A 143 12.90 -34.91 -5.87
N GLY A 144 11.88 -34.49 -5.12
CA GLY A 144 12.01 -34.03 -3.74
C GLY A 144 12.70 -35.08 -2.86
N HIS A 145 12.30 -36.35 -2.99
CA HIS A 145 12.97 -37.47 -2.34
C HIS A 145 14.44 -37.61 -2.70
N ALA A 146 14.79 -37.47 -3.99
CA ALA A 146 16.18 -37.52 -4.45
C ALA A 146 16.99 -36.34 -3.89
N MET A 147 16.34 -35.19 -3.71
CA MET A 147 16.94 -33.95 -3.23
C MET A 147 16.93 -33.80 -1.70
N GLY A 148 16.46 -34.80 -0.95
CA GLY A 148 16.59 -34.84 0.51
C GLY A 148 15.31 -34.58 1.29
N LEU A 149 14.14 -34.67 0.65
CA LEU A 149 12.85 -34.57 1.34
C LEU A 149 12.29 -35.95 1.74
N SER A 150 11.59 -36.01 2.86
CA SER A 150 10.94 -37.20 3.42
C SER A 150 9.43 -36.96 3.54
N HIS A 151 8.67 -38.05 3.61
CA HIS A 151 7.23 -37.97 3.89
C HIS A 151 6.95 -37.37 5.27
N THR A 152 5.78 -36.76 5.42
CA THR A 152 5.25 -36.25 6.70
C THR A 152 4.77 -37.38 7.64
N GLN A 153 4.75 -38.62 7.14
CA GLN A 153 4.31 -39.80 7.88
C GLN A 153 5.46 -40.52 8.58
N VAL A 154 5.17 -41.03 9.77
CA VAL A 154 6.02 -41.94 10.53
C VAL A 154 5.31 -43.27 10.75
N LYS A 155 6.10 -44.33 10.86
CA LYS A 155 5.58 -45.68 11.11
C LYS A 155 5.37 -45.87 12.61
N ILE A 156 4.12 -45.92 13.04
CA ILE A 156 3.72 -46.16 14.43
C ILE A 156 3.00 -47.51 14.50
N ASN A 157 3.53 -48.45 15.28
CA ASN A 157 2.99 -49.82 15.42
C ASN A 157 2.76 -50.53 14.08
N GLY A 158 3.70 -50.36 13.14
CA GLY A 158 3.62 -50.98 11.82
C GLY A 158 2.74 -50.25 10.80
N GLN A 159 1.99 -49.23 11.20
CA GLN A 159 1.13 -48.45 10.32
C GLN A 159 1.72 -47.05 10.06
N TRP A 160 1.61 -46.59 8.82
CA TRP A 160 1.94 -45.21 8.45
C TRP A 160 0.87 -44.27 8.99
N LYS A 161 1.29 -43.32 9.82
CA LYS A 161 0.46 -42.27 10.38
C LYS A 161 1.18 -40.93 10.22
N GLU A 162 0.43 -39.87 9.95
CA GLU A 162 1.00 -38.52 10.07
C GLU A 162 1.57 -38.35 11.48
N ALA A 163 2.70 -37.66 11.60
CA ALA A 163 3.20 -37.32 12.91
C ALA A 163 2.16 -36.47 13.66
N SER A 164 2.10 -36.67 14.98
CA SER A 164 1.05 -36.11 15.85
C SER A 164 0.94 -34.58 15.82
N ASN A 165 1.94 -33.89 15.29
CA ASN A 165 2.02 -32.44 15.14
C ASN A 165 1.77 -31.94 13.70
N LEU A 166 1.47 -32.82 12.73
CA LEU A 166 1.33 -32.48 11.31
C LEU A 166 -0.01 -32.93 10.71
N THR A 167 -1.02 -33.18 11.54
CA THR A 167 -2.35 -33.59 11.08
C THR A 167 -3.06 -32.54 10.24
N ASP A 168 -2.58 -31.30 10.25
CA ASP A 168 -3.12 -30.19 9.46
C ASP A 168 -2.27 -29.86 8.22
N VAL A 169 -1.16 -30.58 7.98
CA VAL A 169 -0.28 -30.37 6.82
C VAL A 169 -0.81 -31.12 5.60
N THR A 170 -0.97 -30.37 4.51
CA THR A 170 -1.67 -30.80 3.30
C THR A 170 -0.75 -30.84 2.08
N LEU A 171 -1.26 -31.28 0.93
CA LEU A 171 -0.53 -31.22 -0.35
C LEU A 171 -0.25 -29.78 -0.82
N LEU A 172 -0.98 -28.79 -0.28
CA LEU A 172 -0.70 -27.36 -0.48
C LEU A 172 0.53 -26.90 0.32
N ASP A 173 0.81 -27.57 1.44
CA ASP A 173 1.96 -27.25 2.29
C ASP A 173 3.23 -27.91 1.78
N THR A 174 3.12 -29.18 1.42
CA THR A 174 4.23 -29.99 0.94
C THR A 174 3.71 -31.09 0.04
N LEU A 175 4.37 -31.29 -1.09
CA LEU A 175 4.13 -32.42 -1.97
C LEU A 175 4.49 -33.75 -1.28
N MET A 176 5.14 -33.73 -0.11
CA MET A 176 5.51 -34.94 0.66
C MET A 176 4.39 -35.44 1.59
N SER A 177 3.26 -34.74 1.68
CA SER A 177 2.11 -35.12 2.52
C SER A 177 1.18 -36.12 1.83
N TYR A 178 0.64 -37.08 2.60
CA TYR A 178 -0.42 -37.99 2.13
C TYR A 178 -1.80 -37.71 2.75
N ASN A 179 -1.91 -36.65 3.55
CA ASN A 179 -3.01 -36.48 4.50
C ASN A 179 -4.36 -36.15 3.83
N GLN A 180 -4.37 -35.43 2.71
CA GLN A 180 -5.62 -35.09 1.99
C GLN A 180 -6.07 -36.11 0.94
N MET A 181 -5.29 -37.17 0.69
CA MET A 181 -5.66 -38.22 -0.29
C MET A 181 -6.76 -39.17 0.19
N ARG A 182 -7.22 -39.10 1.45
CA ARG A 182 -8.17 -40.08 2.01
C ARG A 182 -9.66 -39.73 1.87
N ASN A 183 -10.02 -38.48 1.58
CA ASN A 183 -11.43 -38.04 1.56
C ASN A 183 -11.89 -37.44 0.21
N SER A 184 -11.06 -37.47 -0.85
CA SER A 184 -11.50 -37.13 -2.21
C SER A 184 -12.35 -38.29 -2.76
N LEU A 185 -13.51 -37.95 -3.35
CA LEU A 185 -14.40 -38.89 -4.04
C LEU A 185 -13.79 -39.49 -5.32
N HIS A 186 -12.63 -39.02 -5.76
CA HIS A 186 -11.95 -39.45 -6.99
C HIS A 186 -10.52 -39.94 -6.70
N TYR A 187 -10.11 -41.03 -7.35
CA TYR A 187 -8.75 -41.58 -7.21
C TYR A 187 -7.68 -40.51 -7.58
N PRO A 188 -6.73 -40.13 -6.70
CA PRO A 188 -6.33 -38.73 -6.59
C PRO A 188 -4.81 -38.51 -6.72
N GLN A 189 -4.26 -37.95 -7.80
CA GLN A 189 -2.82 -37.53 -7.83
C GLN A 189 -2.48 -36.30 -8.69
N GLU A 190 -3.47 -35.58 -9.24
CA GLU A 190 -3.23 -34.28 -9.88
C GLU A 190 -3.82 -33.13 -9.08
N LYS A 191 -4.95 -33.39 -8.42
CA LYS A 191 -5.79 -32.39 -7.80
C LYS A 191 -5.76 -32.55 -6.29
N THR A 192 -5.54 -31.45 -5.58
CA THR A 192 -5.71 -31.40 -4.13
C THR A 192 -7.09 -30.86 -3.82
N ALA A 193 -7.79 -31.51 -2.90
CA ALA A 193 -9.05 -31.01 -2.41
C ALA A 193 -8.79 -29.74 -1.59
N LEU A 194 -9.44 -28.66 -1.99
CA LEU A 194 -9.43 -27.39 -1.31
C LEU A 194 -10.50 -27.44 -0.23
N TYR A 195 -10.11 -27.10 0.99
CA TYR A 195 -11.04 -26.96 2.11
C TYR A 195 -10.86 -25.56 2.68
N ASN A 196 -11.94 -24.95 3.15
CA ASN A 196 -11.81 -23.76 3.97
C ASN A 196 -11.32 -24.11 5.38
N SER A 197 -11.03 -23.09 6.17
CA SER A 197 -10.57 -23.17 7.55
C SER A 197 -11.56 -23.83 8.53
N LYS A 198 -12.80 -24.15 8.11
CA LYS A 198 -13.76 -24.97 8.88
C LYS A 198 -13.82 -26.43 8.42
N GLY A 199 -12.93 -26.84 7.50
CA GLY A 199 -12.87 -28.20 6.96
C GLY A 199 -13.96 -28.52 5.93
N VAL A 200 -14.68 -27.53 5.41
CA VAL A 200 -15.69 -27.74 4.36
C VAL A 200 -15.01 -27.73 2.99
N TYR A 201 -15.30 -28.73 2.16
CA TYR A 201 -14.76 -28.88 0.81
C TYR A 201 -15.23 -27.71 -0.08
N LEU A 202 -14.29 -27.14 -0.82
CA LEU A 202 -14.47 -25.98 -1.70
C LEU A 202 -14.46 -26.40 -3.17
N ASP A 203 -13.36 -27.01 -3.63
CA ASP A 203 -13.13 -27.49 -5.00
C ASP A 203 -11.85 -28.35 -5.05
N GLU A 204 -11.33 -28.62 -6.24
CA GLU A 204 -10.09 -29.35 -6.51
C GLU A 204 -9.11 -28.50 -7.37
N ALA A 205 -7.85 -28.37 -6.96
CA ALA A 205 -6.82 -27.60 -7.69
C ALA A 205 -5.62 -28.46 -8.10
N LYS A 206 -5.10 -28.24 -9.32
CA LYS A 206 -3.91 -28.92 -9.84
C LYS A 206 -2.62 -28.27 -9.32
N THR A 207 -1.76 -29.03 -8.68
CA THR A 207 -0.43 -28.52 -8.31
C THR A 207 0.47 -28.40 -9.54
N ILE A 208 1.10 -27.24 -9.69
CA ILE A 208 2.06 -26.97 -10.79
C ILE A 208 3.44 -26.52 -10.28
N SER A 209 3.62 -26.48 -8.96
CA SER A 209 4.84 -26.03 -8.25
C SER A 209 5.06 -26.83 -6.96
N TYR A 210 6.26 -26.73 -6.38
CA TYR A 210 6.55 -27.26 -5.04
C TYR A 210 5.75 -26.50 -3.97
N GLY A 211 5.39 -27.20 -2.87
CA GLY A 211 4.70 -26.57 -1.75
C GLY A 211 5.61 -25.67 -0.92
N ILE A 212 5.01 -24.81 -0.10
CA ILE A 212 5.68 -23.86 0.80
C ILE A 212 6.81 -24.51 1.62
N LEU A 213 6.51 -25.62 2.30
CA LEU A 213 7.48 -26.30 3.16
C LEU A 213 8.57 -26.97 2.33
N ASP A 214 8.25 -27.46 1.12
CA ASP A 214 9.25 -28.05 0.22
C ASP A 214 10.28 -27.00 -0.20
N ILE A 215 9.82 -25.80 -0.60
CA ILE A 215 10.68 -24.70 -1.00
C ILE A 215 11.59 -24.30 0.15
N GLN A 216 11.03 -24.06 1.34
CA GLN A 216 11.81 -23.69 2.52
C GLN A 216 12.85 -24.77 2.90
N ALA A 217 12.46 -26.04 2.87
CA ALA A 217 13.35 -27.15 3.15
C ALA A 217 14.49 -27.26 2.12
N LEU A 218 14.17 -27.14 0.83
CA LEU A 218 15.16 -27.20 -0.24
C LEU A 218 16.08 -25.98 -0.24
N GLN A 219 15.58 -24.79 0.08
CA GLN A 219 16.40 -23.59 0.28
C GLN A 219 17.32 -23.70 1.48
N TYR A 220 16.88 -24.37 2.55
CA TYR A 220 17.76 -24.67 3.68
C TYR A 220 18.89 -25.64 3.28
N ILE A 221 18.58 -26.65 2.46
CA ILE A 221 19.57 -27.65 2.01
C ILE A 221 20.56 -27.06 0.99
N TYR A 222 20.09 -26.27 0.03
CA TYR A 222 20.87 -25.84 -1.14
C TYR A 222 21.20 -24.35 -1.17
N GLY A 223 20.58 -23.54 -0.32
CA GLY A 223 20.58 -22.07 -0.40
C GLY A 223 19.43 -21.54 -1.26
N LYS A 224 19.05 -20.28 -1.03
CA LYS A 224 18.04 -19.55 -1.83
C LYS A 224 18.61 -19.16 -3.19
N ASN A 225 17.81 -19.25 -4.25
CA ASN A 225 18.21 -18.70 -5.55
C ASN A 225 17.82 -17.22 -5.67
N THR A 226 18.76 -16.30 -5.46
CA THR A 226 18.50 -14.85 -5.54
C THR A 226 18.59 -14.28 -6.96
N HIS A 227 18.77 -15.10 -7.99
CA HIS A 227 18.95 -14.63 -9.37
C HIS A 227 17.75 -14.94 -10.27
N PHE A 228 16.88 -15.85 -9.84
CA PHE A 228 15.67 -16.15 -10.59
C PHE A 228 14.69 -14.99 -10.47
N ASN A 229 14.23 -14.46 -11.60
CA ASN A 229 13.34 -13.30 -11.68
C ASN A 229 13.82 -12.06 -10.92
N ALA A 230 15.12 -11.86 -10.70
CA ALA A 230 15.66 -10.77 -9.89
C ALA A 230 15.46 -9.32 -10.42
N ASP A 231 14.68 -9.16 -11.48
CA ASP A 231 14.22 -7.88 -12.05
C ASP A 231 12.70 -7.77 -11.85
N ASN A 232 12.14 -6.57 -11.95
CA ASN A 232 10.69 -6.35 -11.78
C ASN A 232 9.83 -7.30 -12.63
N THR A 233 9.05 -8.14 -11.95
CA THR A 233 8.24 -9.19 -12.53
C THR A 233 6.76 -9.01 -12.20
N THR A 234 5.88 -9.13 -13.21
CA THR A 234 4.42 -9.18 -12.99
C THR A 234 3.90 -10.60 -13.11
N TYR A 235 3.41 -11.14 -11.99
CA TYR A 235 2.77 -12.44 -11.89
C TYR A 235 1.28 -12.31 -12.20
N LYS A 236 0.95 -12.47 -13.49
CA LYS A 236 -0.40 -12.27 -14.01
C LYS A 236 -1.23 -13.55 -14.05
N TYR A 237 -2.39 -13.49 -13.40
CA TYR A 237 -3.39 -14.54 -13.37
C TYR A 237 -4.66 -14.12 -14.11
N THR A 238 -5.24 -15.06 -14.85
CA THR A 238 -6.35 -14.81 -15.79
C THR A 238 -7.39 -15.92 -15.71
N PRO A 239 -8.69 -15.64 -15.98
CA PRO A 239 -9.76 -16.64 -15.88
C PRO A 239 -9.66 -17.86 -16.80
N ASP A 240 -8.77 -17.88 -17.80
CA ASP A 240 -8.46 -19.05 -18.62
C ASP A 240 -7.48 -20.02 -17.93
N LYS A 241 -6.82 -19.57 -16.85
CA LYS A 241 -5.95 -20.35 -15.99
C LYS A 241 -6.66 -20.56 -14.65
N LEU A 242 -7.60 -21.51 -14.57
CA LEU A 242 -8.31 -21.82 -13.32
C LEU A 242 -7.76 -23.07 -12.62
N ASN A 243 -8.11 -23.22 -11.34
CA ASN A 243 -7.91 -24.44 -10.56
C ASN A 243 -6.47 -24.94 -10.51
N PHE A 244 -5.51 -24.06 -10.25
CA PHE A 244 -4.10 -24.42 -10.10
C PHE A 244 -3.56 -23.91 -8.77
N PHE A 245 -2.62 -24.65 -8.17
CA PHE A 245 -1.81 -24.22 -7.03
C PHE A 245 -0.40 -23.90 -7.53
N ASP A 246 -0.02 -22.62 -7.41
CA ASP A 246 1.26 -22.08 -7.83
C ASP A 246 1.90 -21.32 -6.68
N THR A 247 3.18 -21.56 -6.43
CA THR A 247 3.99 -20.94 -5.39
C THR A 247 5.08 -20.09 -6.03
N ILE A 248 5.10 -18.78 -5.75
CA ILE A 248 5.94 -17.78 -6.41
C ILE A 248 7.23 -17.49 -5.64
N TRP A 249 8.35 -17.97 -6.16
CA TRP A 249 9.66 -17.50 -5.72
C TRP A 249 10.19 -16.40 -6.64
N ASP A 250 10.68 -15.33 -6.04
CA ASP A 250 11.36 -14.23 -6.73
C ASP A 250 12.67 -13.89 -6.00
N GLY A 251 13.73 -13.67 -6.78
CA GLY A 251 15.07 -13.33 -6.33
C GLY A 251 15.25 -11.86 -5.96
N GLY A 252 14.33 -10.99 -6.37
CA GLY A 252 14.32 -9.56 -6.06
C GLY A 252 13.72 -8.72 -7.21
N GLY A 253 13.56 -7.43 -7.00
CA GLY A 253 12.88 -6.57 -7.97
C GLY A 253 11.84 -5.71 -7.26
N ASN A 254 11.00 -5.04 -8.05
CA ASN A 254 9.76 -4.44 -7.59
C ASN A 254 8.61 -5.16 -8.31
N ASP A 255 8.08 -6.19 -7.68
CA ASP A 255 7.27 -7.22 -8.31
C ASP A 255 5.78 -6.98 -8.07
N THR A 256 4.93 -7.52 -8.94
CA THR A 256 3.49 -7.28 -8.90
C THR A 256 2.71 -8.58 -9.03
N LEU A 257 1.79 -8.83 -8.09
CA LEU A 257 0.73 -9.82 -8.25
C LEU A 257 -0.45 -9.17 -8.99
N ASP A 258 -0.76 -9.63 -10.21
CA ASP A 258 -1.83 -9.07 -11.04
C ASP A 258 -2.98 -10.06 -11.22
N VAL A 259 -4.10 -9.75 -10.58
CA VAL A 259 -5.36 -10.51 -10.69
C VAL A 259 -6.48 -9.68 -11.31
N SER A 260 -6.14 -8.60 -12.02
CA SER A 260 -7.10 -7.64 -12.57
C SER A 260 -8.02 -8.20 -13.65
N ALA A 261 -7.72 -9.39 -14.16
CA ALA A 261 -8.52 -10.07 -15.16
C ALA A 261 -9.75 -10.80 -14.56
N PHE A 262 -9.83 -10.94 -13.24
CA PHE A 262 -10.98 -11.51 -12.55
C PHE A 262 -12.03 -10.44 -12.25
N ASN A 263 -13.30 -10.85 -12.20
CA ASN A 263 -14.44 -9.94 -11.97
C ASN A 263 -15.06 -10.06 -10.58
N LEU A 264 -14.69 -11.08 -9.80
CA LEU A 264 -15.13 -11.25 -8.41
C LEU A 264 -13.99 -10.88 -7.48
N GLY A 265 -14.35 -10.46 -6.28
CA GLY A 265 -13.42 -10.05 -5.24
C GLY A 265 -12.37 -11.10 -4.87
N SER A 266 -11.25 -10.63 -4.36
CA SER A 266 -10.08 -11.42 -3.95
C SER A 266 -9.61 -11.06 -2.54
N VAL A 267 -8.81 -11.94 -1.93
CA VAL A 267 -8.07 -11.63 -0.70
C VAL A 267 -6.59 -11.85 -0.95
N ILE A 268 -5.87 -10.75 -1.17
CA ILE A 268 -4.45 -10.76 -1.47
C ILE A 268 -3.68 -10.42 -0.19
N ASN A 269 -2.62 -11.18 0.08
CA ASN A 269 -1.73 -10.91 1.21
C ASN A 269 -0.29 -11.01 0.75
N LEU A 270 0.45 -9.89 0.82
CA LEU A 270 1.84 -9.78 0.41
C LEU A 270 2.82 -10.06 1.57
N ASN A 271 2.31 -10.32 2.78
CA ASN A 271 3.16 -10.71 3.91
C ASN A 271 3.74 -12.11 3.65
N GLY A 272 5.03 -12.15 3.31
CA GLY A 272 5.75 -13.38 3.02
C GLY A 272 5.55 -14.45 4.10
N GLY A 273 5.40 -15.71 3.69
CA GLY A 273 5.09 -16.81 4.63
C GLY A 273 3.62 -17.04 4.93
N THR A 274 2.72 -16.20 4.40
CA THR A 274 1.27 -16.42 4.48
C THR A 274 0.70 -16.85 3.12
N ARG A 275 -0.49 -17.47 3.13
CA ARG A 275 -1.19 -17.90 1.91
C ARG A 275 -2.12 -16.78 1.44
N SER A 276 -1.99 -16.34 0.20
CA SER A 276 -2.97 -15.45 -0.46
C SER A 276 -4.06 -16.26 -1.17
N SER A 277 -5.28 -15.71 -1.31
CA SER A 277 -6.39 -16.34 -2.02
C SER A 277 -6.97 -15.41 -3.08
N ILE A 278 -6.84 -15.80 -4.35
CA ILE A 278 -7.09 -14.93 -5.50
C ILE A 278 -8.59 -14.83 -5.87
N TYR A 279 -9.47 -15.70 -5.36
CA TYR A 279 -10.91 -15.68 -5.69
C TYR A 279 -11.79 -15.98 -4.49
N VAL A 280 -12.78 -15.13 -4.24
CA VAL A 280 -13.85 -15.35 -3.25
C VAL A 280 -15.18 -14.87 -3.83
N GLU A 281 -16.22 -15.70 -3.78
CA GLU A 281 -17.60 -15.22 -3.88
C GLU A 281 -18.12 -15.07 -2.43
N VAL A 282 -18.80 -13.96 -2.11
CA VAL A 282 -18.98 -13.46 -0.72
C VAL A 282 -20.44 -13.05 -0.47
N PRO A 283 -21.34 -13.90 0.02
CA PRO A 283 -22.66 -13.51 0.43
C PRO A 283 -22.71 -12.92 1.84
N LYS A 284 -21.64 -12.98 2.65
CA LYS A 284 -21.66 -12.49 4.05
C LYS A 284 -20.31 -11.99 4.56
N LEU A 285 -19.94 -10.77 4.18
CA LEU A 285 -19.06 -9.92 4.99
C LEU A 285 -19.90 -8.79 5.61
N ALA A 286 -20.32 -8.99 6.86
CA ALA A 286 -20.37 -8.00 7.95
C ALA A 286 -20.93 -8.68 9.23
N PRO A 287 -20.58 -8.25 10.47
CA PRO A 287 -19.60 -7.24 10.88
C PRO A 287 -18.59 -7.71 11.95
N GLU A 288 -17.42 -7.08 11.95
CA GLU A 288 -16.47 -6.87 13.05
C GLU A 288 -15.87 -8.03 13.90
N LYS A 289 -14.53 -8.07 13.78
CA LYS A 289 -13.47 -8.46 14.74
C LYS A 289 -12.84 -9.86 14.69
N SER A 290 -11.50 -9.78 14.76
CA SER A 290 -10.47 -10.76 15.13
C SER A 290 -9.89 -11.65 14.02
N TYR A 291 -8.73 -11.20 13.53
CA TYR A 291 -7.59 -11.93 12.97
C TYR A 291 -7.85 -13.35 12.45
N LEU A 292 -7.86 -13.47 11.11
CA LEU A 292 -7.52 -14.67 10.33
C LEU A 292 -7.89 -16.00 10.99
N ASN A 293 -9.19 -16.26 11.16
CA ASN A 293 -9.68 -17.62 11.37
C ASN A 293 -11.13 -17.78 10.92
N SER A 294 -11.34 -18.72 10.00
CA SER A 294 -12.62 -19.32 9.64
C SER A 294 -13.57 -18.45 8.79
N ILE A 295 -13.86 -18.86 7.54
CA ILE A 295 -15.21 -18.95 6.96
C ILE A 295 -15.16 -19.70 5.62
N SER A 296 -16.18 -20.53 5.43
CA SER A 296 -16.43 -21.43 4.31
C SER A 296 -17.15 -20.75 3.15
N TYR A 297 -16.86 -21.18 1.92
CA TYR A 297 -17.53 -20.67 0.73
C TYR A 297 -17.87 -21.75 -0.31
N ASP A 298 -18.97 -21.58 -1.05
CA ASP A 298 -19.59 -22.52 -1.97
C ASP A 298 -19.33 -22.15 -3.45
N GLY A 299 -18.35 -22.84 -4.04
CA GLY A 299 -18.45 -23.30 -5.44
C GLY A 299 -18.37 -22.28 -6.58
N THR A 300 -17.18 -21.76 -6.86
CA THR A 300 -16.50 -21.81 -8.19
C THR A 300 -15.13 -21.13 -8.07
N ASN A 301 -14.06 -21.83 -7.68
CA ASN A 301 -12.89 -21.20 -7.03
C ASN A 301 -11.62 -21.17 -7.89
N ALA A 302 -10.96 -20.00 -8.04
CA ALA A 302 -9.55 -19.92 -8.46
C ALA A 302 -8.64 -19.74 -7.23
N ILE A 303 -7.68 -20.65 -6.98
CA ILE A 303 -6.75 -20.53 -5.84
C ILE A 303 -5.28 -20.69 -6.27
N GLY A 304 -4.69 -19.65 -6.87
CA GLY A 304 -3.23 -19.51 -6.90
C GLY A 304 -2.75 -19.04 -5.52
N ILE A 305 -1.79 -19.76 -4.91
CA ILE A 305 -1.24 -19.41 -3.58
C ILE A 305 0.21 -18.97 -3.77
N ALA A 306 0.40 -17.69 -4.10
CA ALA A 306 1.74 -17.11 -4.13
C ALA A 306 2.40 -17.19 -2.75
N TYR A 307 3.51 -17.92 -2.63
CA TYR A 307 4.46 -17.78 -1.53
C TYR A 307 5.86 -17.55 -2.07
N GLY A 308 6.58 -16.58 -1.50
CA GLY A 308 8.04 -16.68 -1.38
C GLY A 308 8.85 -15.60 -2.06
N ALA A 309 8.25 -14.50 -2.47
CA ALA A 309 8.95 -13.38 -3.07
C ALA A 309 8.76 -12.13 -2.21
N ASN A 310 9.74 -11.24 -2.24
CA ASN A 310 9.49 -9.85 -1.88
C ASN A 310 8.56 -9.30 -2.97
N ILE A 311 7.26 -9.58 -2.89
CA ILE A 311 6.28 -8.96 -3.79
C ILE A 311 5.87 -7.67 -3.13
N GLU A 312 6.14 -6.55 -3.78
CA GLU A 312 5.80 -5.23 -3.29
C GLU A 312 4.41 -4.78 -3.74
N ASN A 313 3.90 -5.28 -4.88
CA ASN A 313 2.74 -4.66 -5.50
C ASN A 313 1.61 -5.66 -5.75
N ALA A 314 0.38 -5.14 -5.76
CA ALA A 314 -0.80 -5.92 -6.07
C ALA A 314 -1.79 -5.12 -6.93
N ASN A 315 -2.31 -5.75 -7.98
CA ASN A 315 -3.49 -5.30 -8.69
C ASN A 315 -4.65 -6.25 -8.38
N GLY A 316 -5.64 -5.76 -7.66
CA GLY A 316 -6.92 -6.39 -7.38
C GLY A 316 -7.75 -6.64 -8.64
N THR A 317 -8.94 -7.15 -8.43
CA THR A 317 -9.89 -7.61 -9.44
C THR A 317 -10.76 -6.45 -9.95
N GLN A 318 -11.97 -6.72 -10.42
CA GLN A 318 -13.00 -5.70 -10.70
C GLN A 318 -14.17 -5.75 -9.68
N GLY A 319 -14.03 -6.57 -8.64
CA GLY A 319 -14.99 -6.69 -7.55
C GLY A 319 -14.32 -6.43 -6.20
N ASN A 320 -15.10 -6.50 -5.13
CA ASN A 320 -14.68 -6.11 -3.79
C ASN A 320 -13.47 -6.92 -3.27
N ASP A 321 -12.31 -6.30 -3.20
CA ASP A 321 -11.07 -6.93 -2.78
C ASP A 321 -10.71 -6.60 -1.32
N ILE A 322 -9.93 -7.49 -0.70
CA ILE A 322 -9.18 -7.20 0.52
C ILE A 322 -7.70 -7.43 0.21
N ILE A 323 -6.89 -6.38 0.25
CA ILE A 323 -5.47 -6.47 -0.10
C ILE A 323 -4.64 -6.02 1.10
N TYR A 324 -3.77 -6.90 1.57
CA TYR A 324 -2.77 -6.61 2.60
C TYR A 324 -1.40 -6.50 1.95
N GLY A 325 -0.78 -5.33 2.04
CA GLY A 325 0.63 -5.12 1.79
C GLY A 325 1.51 -5.74 2.89
N ASN A 326 2.79 -5.36 2.91
CA ASN A 326 3.79 -5.91 3.79
C ASN A 326 4.66 -4.81 4.41
N ASP A 327 5.87 -5.14 4.86
CA ASP A 327 6.78 -4.16 5.48
C ASP A 327 7.58 -3.33 4.43
N LEU A 328 7.33 -3.54 3.14
CA LEU A 328 8.01 -2.85 2.02
C LEU A 328 7.10 -1.76 1.47
N ASN A 329 7.69 -0.79 0.76
CA ASN A 329 6.92 0.21 0.00
C ASN A 329 6.08 -0.48 -1.09
N ASN A 330 4.77 -0.47 -0.95
CA ASN A 330 3.84 -1.16 -1.82
C ASN A 330 3.11 -0.21 -2.77
N VAL A 331 2.80 -0.68 -3.98
CA VAL A 331 1.78 -0.07 -4.85
C VAL A 331 0.61 -1.04 -4.97
N ILE A 332 -0.53 -0.64 -4.40
CA ILE A 332 -1.74 -1.46 -4.34
C ILE A 332 -2.86 -0.79 -5.13
N LYS A 333 -3.50 -1.55 -6.01
CA LYS A 333 -4.65 -1.08 -6.81
C LYS A 333 -5.86 -1.98 -6.57
N GLY A 334 -6.96 -1.44 -6.04
CA GLY A 334 -8.25 -2.14 -5.91
C GLY A 334 -9.00 -2.25 -7.24
N ASN A 335 -8.98 -1.16 -8.02
CA ASN A 335 -9.71 -0.97 -9.29
C ASN A 335 -11.20 -0.65 -9.09
N ASN A 336 -12.11 -1.58 -9.36
CA ASN A 336 -13.54 -1.38 -9.22
C ASN A 336 -14.02 -2.28 -8.10
N GLY A 337 -15.07 -1.88 -7.40
CA GLY A 337 -15.59 -2.64 -6.27
C GLY A 337 -15.44 -1.84 -4.99
N ASN A 338 -16.02 -2.35 -3.91
CA ASN A 338 -15.84 -1.78 -2.58
C ASN A 338 -14.63 -2.47 -1.94
N ASP A 339 -13.46 -1.86 -2.07
CA ASP A 339 -12.20 -2.48 -1.73
C ASP A 339 -11.73 -2.10 -0.33
N THR A 340 -11.00 -3.00 0.32
CA THR A 340 -10.29 -2.73 1.58
C THR A 340 -8.80 -2.94 1.37
N LEU A 341 -8.02 -1.85 1.41
CA LEU A 341 -6.59 -1.87 1.15
C LEU A 341 -5.84 -1.52 2.43
N TYR A 342 -4.82 -2.32 2.77
CA TYR A 342 -3.87 -2.08 3.86
C TYR A 342 -2.47 -1.97 3.25
N GLY A 343 -1.79 -0.85 3.41
CA GLY A 343 -0.40 -0.65 3.00
C GLY A 343 0.55 -1.47 3.88
N GLY A 344 0.52 -1.23 5.19
CA GLY A 344 1.31 -2.00 6.15
C GLY A 344 2.40 -1.12 6.74
N LYS A 345 3.66 -1.41 6.43
CA LYS A 345 4.75 -0.46 6.72
C LYS A 345 5.46 -0.09 5.44
N GLY A 346 6.20 1.01 5.50
CA GLY A 346 6.89 1.53 4.33
C GLY A 346 6.06 2.65 3.71
N ASN A 347 6.61 3.31 2.71
CA ASN A 347 5.92 4.42 2.05
C ASN A 347 5.07 3.85 0.91
N ASP A 348 3.79 3.70 1.16
CA ASP A 348 2.86 2.99 0.31
C ASP A 348 2.09 3.92 -0.63
N VAL A 349 1.64 3.37 -1.76
CA VAL A 349 0.76 4.04 -2.70
C VAL A 349 -0.48 3.19 -2.92
N LEU A 350 -1.61 3.67 -2.39
CA LEU A 350 -2.89 2.95 -2.41
C LEU A 350 -3.85 3.63 -3.40
N HIS A 351 -4.30 2.89 -4.40
CA HIS A 351 -5.31 3.32 -5.36
C HIS A 351 -6.56 2.47 -5.20
N SER A 352 -7.62 3.00 -4.60
CA SER A 352 -8.85 2.21 -4.46
C SER A 352 -9.61 2.10 -5.78
N GLY A 353 -9.78 3.23 -6.47
CA GLY A 353 -10.47 3.29 -7.76
C GLY A 353 -11.94 3.64 -7.59
N ALA A 354 -12.88 2.83 -8.10
CA ALA A 354 -14.30 3.15 -8.07
C ALA A 354 -15.07 2.22 -7.12
N GLY A 355 -15.76 2.81 -6.15
CA GLY A 355 -16.61 2.11 -5.21
C GLY A 355 -16.57 2.76 -3.83
N ASN A 356 -17.18 2.08 -2.86
CA ASN A 356 -17.13 2.52 -1.47
C ASN A 356 -15.96 1.84 -0.77
N ASP A 357 -14.82 2.52 -0.73
CA ASP A 357 -13.54 1.91 -0.38
C ASP A 357 -13.08 2.28 1.03
N VAL A 358 -12.22 1.41 1.59
CA VAL A 358 -11.54 1.63 2.86
C VAL A 358 -10.04 1.47 2.64
N LEU A 359 -9.25 2.48 2.99
CA LEU A 359 -7.80 2.50 2.83
C LEU A 359 -7.14 2.77 4.17
N TYR A 360 -6.14 1.98 4.49
CA TYR A 360 -5.23 2.18 5.63
C TYR A 360 -3.80 2.22 5.10
N GLY A 361 -3.11 3.35 5.20
CA GLY A 361 -1.70 3.49 4.85
C GLY A 361 -0.84 2.63 5.77
N GLY A 362 -0.82 2.96 7.06
CA GLY A 362 -0.11 2.21 8.08
C GLY A 362 1.06 3.02 8.63
N GLU A 363 2.25 2.43 8.74
CA GLU A 363 3.47 3.16 9.14
C GLU A 363 4.23 3.62 7.88
N GLY A 364 4.46 4.91 7.68
CA GLY A 364 5.20 5.38 6.53
C GLY A 364 4.80 6.77 6.08
N LYS A 365 5.27 7.17 4.90
CA LYS A 365 4.76 8.35 4.19
C LYS A 365 3.94 7.87 3.02
N ASP A 366 2.64 7.76 3.23
CA ASP A 366 1.75 7.07 2.34
C ASP A 366 1.02 8.03 1.41
N ILE A 367 0.65 7.53 0.24
CA ILE A 367 -0.16 8.25 -0.74
C ILE A 367 -1.45 7.48 -0.98
N LEU A 368 -2.56 8.07 -0.55
CA LEU A 368 -3.88 7.45 -0.61
C LEU A 368 -4.74 8.13 -1.67
N TYR A 369 -4.98 7.43 -2.78
CA TYR A 369 -5.89 7.86 -3.84
C TYR A 369 -7.26 7.25 -3.64
N GLY A 370 -8.20 8.06 -3.13
CA GLY A 370 -9.55 7.59 -2.85
C GLY A 370 -10.43 7.34 -4.07
N GLY A 371 -10.13 7.90 -5.25
CA GLY A 371 -10.94 7.62 -6.46
C GLY A 371 -12.41 8.09 -6.37
N ALA A 372 -13.39 7.31 -6.85
CA ALA A 372 -14.84 7.64 -6.95
C ALA A 372 -15.70 6.79 -5.98
N GLY A 373 -16.80 7.34 -5.40
CA GLY A 373 -17.65 6.64 -4.40
C GLY A 373 -17.42 7.09 -2.93
N VAL A 374 -18.07 6.56 -1.91
CA VAL A 374 -17.86 7.01 -0.51
C VAL A 374 -16.67 6.30 0.11
N LYS A 375 -15.69 7.01 0.68
CA LYS A 375 -14.48 6.37 1.23
C LYS A 375 -14.21 6.69 2.69
N THR A 376 -13.51 5.75 3.32
CA THR A 376 -12.78 5.97 4.56
C THR A 376 -11.30 5.81 4.27
N LEU A 377 -10.53 6.87 4.47
CA LEU A 377 -9.09 6.87 4.25
C LEU A 377 -8.40 7.18 5.59
N ASN A 378 -7.46 6.32 5.98
CA ASN A 378 -6.65 6.50 7.18
C ASN A 378 -5.17 6.43 6.79
N GLY A 379 -4.42 7.49 7.05
CA GLY A 379 -3.00 7.59 6.74
C GLY A 379 -2.21 6.70 7.68
N GLY A 380 -2.30 6.98 8.97
CA GLY A 380 -1.68 6.17 10.01
C GLY A 380 -0.55 6.94 10.68
N ASP A 381 0.62 6.32 10.81
CA ASP A 381 1.81 6.97 11.34
C ASP A 381 2.70 7.46 10.20
N GLY A 382 3.06 8.73 10.23
CA GLY A 382 3.96 9.43 9.31
C GLY A 382 3.23 10.51 8.50
N ASN A 383 3.94 11.12 7.57
CA ASN A 383 3.43 12.31 6.86
C ASN A 383 2.75 11.86 5.56
N ASP A 384 1.43 11.78 5.57
CA ASP A 384 0.65 11.15 4.53
C ASP A 384 0.03 12.18 3.57
N THR A 385 -0.31 11.72 2.37
CA THR A 385 -0.98 12.54 1.36
C THR A 385 -2.22 11.87 0.82
N PHE A 386 -3.36 12.52 1.02
CA PHE A 386 -4.66 12.09 0.56
C PHE A 386 -5.02 12.81 -0.73
N TYR A 387 -5.28 12.07 -1.80
CA TYR A 387 -5.79 12.59 -3.06
C TYR A 387 -7.27 12.22 -3.24
N LEU A 388 -8.12 13.24 -3.22
CA LEU A 388 -9.58 13.06 -3.31
C LEU A 388 -10.09 13.40 -4.71
N GLY A 389 -10.83 12.46 -5.28
CA GLY A 389 -11.61 12.66 -6.50
C GLY A 389 -12.96 13.35 -6.24
N ASN A 390 -13.71 13.56 -7.32
CA ASN A 390 -14.94 14.36 -7.29
C ASN A 390 -16.13 13.53 -6.76
N ASN A 391 -17.07 14.22 -6.09
CA ASN A 391 -18.47 13.79 -5.87
C ASN A 391 -18.73 12.69 -4.83
N SER A 392 -18.09 12.71 -3.66
CA SER A 392 -18.46 11.78 -2.59
C SER A 392 -18.20 12.34 -1.20
N VAL A 393 -18.88 11.77 -0.19
CA VAL A 393 -18.57 11.98 1.23
C VAL A 393 -17.33 11.14 1.54
N ASN A 394 -16.27 11.76 2.02
CA ASN A 394 -15.05 11.05 2.42
C ASN A 394 -14.76 11.34 3.90
N TYR A 395 -14.44 10.29 4.66
CA TYR A 395 -13.95 10.39 6.02
C TYR A 395 -12.44 10.18 6.00
N LEU A 396 -11.69 11.19 6.41
CA LEU A 396 -10.23 11.24 6.28
C LEU A 396 -9.63 11.33 7.68
N TYR A 397 -8.76 10.39 8.00
CA TYR A 397 -8.06 10.32 9.27
C TYR A 397 -6.57 10.44 8.95
N GLY A 398 -5.95 11.56 9.25
CA GLY A 398 -4.51 11.77 8.98
C GLY A 398 -3.69 10.83 9.83
N GLY A 399 -3.80 11.04 11.14
CA GLY A 399 -3.18 10.18 12.15
C GLY A 399 -2.00 10.90 12.78
N ASN A 400 -0.85 10.22 12.88
CA ASN A 400 0.35 10.83 13.43
C ASN A 400 1.28 11.34 12.32
N GLY A 401 1.18 12.59 11.91
CA GLY A 401 2.25 13.22 11.16
C GLY A 401 1.88 14.63 10.75
N ASP A 402 2.66 15.18 9.81
CA ASP A 402 2.24 16.38 9.07
C ASP A 402 1.53 15.91 7.80
N ASP A 403 0.20 15.90 7.83
CA ASP A 403 -0.63 15.31 6.80
C ASP A 403 -1.13 16.33 5.78
N LYS A 404 -1.40 15.83 4.56
CA LYS A 404 -1.79 16.65 3.43
C LYS A 404 -3.04 16.13 2.73
N TYR A 405 -4.07 16.97 2.71
CA TYR A 405 -5.34 16.70 2.04
C TYR A 405 -5.45 17.48 0.73
N VAL A 406 -5.27 16.78 -0.39
CA VAL A 406 -5.37 17.35 -1.73
C VAL A 406 -6.75 17.14 -2.31
N ILE A 407 -7.50 18.23 -2.45
CA ILE A 407 -8.91 18.21 -2.85
C ILE A 407 -9.07 18.70 -4.30
N GLY A 408 -9.50 17.79 -5.18
CA GLY A 408 -9.59 18.00 -6.63
C GLY A 408 -10.85 18.72 -7.11
N ALA A 409 -11.90 18.87 -6.29
CA ALA A 409 -13.09 19.66 -6.62
C ALA A 409 -13.83 20.09 -5.34
N ALA A 410 -14.24 21.36 -5.23
CA ALA A 410 -14.88 21.88 -4.02
C ALA A 410 -16.26 21.31 -3.69
N ASN A 411 -16.88 20.57 -4.61
CA ASN A 411 -18.18 19.94 -4.36
C ASN A 411 -18.06 18.55 -3.70
N ALA A 412 -16.84 18.11 -3.37
CA ALA A 412 -16.67 16.94 -2.52
C ALA A 412 -17.03 17.30 -1.08
N SER A 413 -17.86 16.48 -0.43
CA SER A 413 -18.05 16.57 1.02
C SER A 413 -16.93 15.78 1.68
N TYR A 414 -16.19 16.40 2.58
CA TYR A 414 -15.12 15.73 3.32
C TYR A 414 -15.25 16.07 4.79
N GLU A 415 -14.91 15.08 5.62
CA GLU A 415 -14.74 15.24 7.05
C GLU A 415 -13.33 14.77 7.38
N ILE A 416 -12.51 15.71 7.85
CA ILE A 416 -11.11 15.47 8.22
C ILE A 416 -11.05 15.37 9.74
N PHE A 417 -10.42 14.31 10.22
CA PHE A 417 -10.19 14.03 11.63
C PHE A 417 -8.69 13.97 11.85
N GLU A 418 -8.20 14.92 12.64
CA GLU A 418 -6.80 14.97 13.05
C GLU A 418 -6.64 14.77 14.54
N ASP A 419 -5.57 14.05 14.90
CA ASP A 419 -5.18 13.86 16.29
C ASP A 419 -4.36 15.06 16.78
N LYS A 420 -4.63 15.51 18.00
CA LYS A 420 -4.04 16.72 18.61
C LYS A 420 -2.49 16.74 18.67
N ASN A 421 -1.82 15.62 18.41
CA ASN A 421 -0.37 15.46 18.58
C ASN A 421 0.32 14.71 17.42
N GLY A 422 -0.27 14.66 16.22
CA GLY A 422 0.29 13.87 15.12
C GLY A 422 1.55 14.45 14.49
N GLY A 423 1.59 15.77 14.32
CA GLY A 423 2.70 16.49 13.71
C GLY A 423 2.81 17.94 14.20
N ALA A 424 3.65 18.72 13.52
CA ALA A 424 3.78 20.16 13.71
C ALA A 424 2.83 20.96 12.81
N SER A 425 2.34 20.40 11.70
CA SER A 425 1.46 21.11 10.77
C SER A 425 0.70 20.23 9.76
N ASP A 426 -0.63 20.25 9.79
CA ASP A 426 -1.49 19.61 8.78
C ASP A 426 -1.95 20.63 7.72
N THR A 427 -2.20 20.16 6.49
CA THR A 427 -2.50 21.04 5.35
C THR A 427 -3.67 20.56 4.51
N ILE A 428 -4.64 21.44 4.28
CA ILE A 428 -5.66 21.29 3.25
C ILE A 428 -5.24 22.11 2.02
N GLU A 429 -5.12 21.45 0.87
CA GLU A 429 -4.80 22.07 -0.41
C GLU A 429 -5.87 21.79 -1.46
N PHE A 430 -6.42 22.86 -2.02
CA PHE A 430 -7.30 22.80 -3.18
C PHE A 430 -6.53 23.02 -4.47
N LEU A 431 -6.57 22.03 -5.37
CA LEU A 431 -5.94 22.11 -6.70
C LEU A 431 -6.95 22.28 -7.85
N GLY A 432 -8.23 22.00 -7.60
CA GLY A 432 -9.30 22.08 -8.60
C GLY A 432 -10.11 23.36 -8.57
N SER A 433 -11.18 23.45 -9.37
CA SER A 433 -12.08 24.60 -9.31
C SER A 433 -12.86 24.61 -8.00
N ILE A 434 -12.82 25.75 -7.29
CA ILE A 434 -13.70 26.00 -6.14
C ILE A 434 -14.97 26.71 -6.62
N GLN A 435 -16.13 26.30 -6.11
CA GLN A 435 -17.37 27.02 -6.42
C GLN A 435 -17.33 28.39 -5.73
N ALA A 436 -17.66 29.47 -6.44
CA ALA A 436 -17.77 30.79 -5.83
C ALA A 436 -18.80 30.78 -4.68
N ASN A 437 -18.50 31.53 -3.62
CA ASN A 437 -19.20 31.62 -2.34
C ASN A 437 -19.15 30.33 -1.49
N THR A 438 -18.14 29.49 -1.69
CA THR A 438 -17.90 28.34 -0.79
C THR A 438 -17.39 28.85 0.56
N ILE A 439 -17.98 28.35 1.64
CA ILE A 439 -17.48 28.58 3.01
C ILE A 439 -16.71 27.35 3.44
N ILE A 440 -15.48 27.56 3.87
CA ILE A 440 -14.54 26.53 4.30
C ILE A 440 -14.22 26.79 5.76
N HIS A 441 -14.50 25.81 6.60
CA HIS A 441 -14.08 25.81 7.99
C HIS A 441 -12.90 24.86 8.13
N LEU A 442 -11.77 25.35 8.65
CA LEU A 442 -10.67 24.47 8.99
C LEU A 442 -11.11 23.51 10.11
N PRO A 443 -10.94 22.19 9.93
CA PRO A 443 -11.15 21.21 10.99
C PRO A 443 -10.28 21.50 12.22
N ALA A 444 -10.65 20.95 13.37
CA ALA A 444 -9.79 20.99 14.54
C ALA A 444 -8.43 20.31 14.25
N ASN A 445 -7.36 20.82 14.86
CA ASN A 445 -5.99 20.35 14.69
C ASN A 445 -5.40 20.52 13.27
N VAL A 446 -6.03 21.28 12.36
CA VAL A 446 -5.45 21.60 11.04
C VAL A 446 -4.93 23.04 11.02
N GLU A 447 -3.64 23.23 10.71
CA GLU A 447 -3.01 24.54 10.72
C GLU A 447 -3.09 25.27 9.37
N ASN A 448 -2.96 24.56 8.25
CA ASN A 448 -2.74 25.22 6.95
C ASN A 448 -3.90 25.04 5.97
N PHE A 449 -4.24 26.12 5.28
CA PHE A 449 -5.14 26.14 4.14
C PHE A 449 -4.46 26.75 2.92
N ARG A 450 -4.60 26.12 1.75
CA ARG A 450 -4.09 26.64 0.47
C ARG A 450 -5.11 26.50 -0.66
N ALA A 451 -5.64 27.63 -1.14
CA ALA A 451 -6.42 27.69 -2.36
C ALA A 451 -5.52 27.96 -3.58
N ASN A 452 -4.82 26.92 -4.07
CA ASN A 452 -3.99 26.99 -5.28
C ASN A 452 -4.84 26.97 -6.57
N THR A 453 -5.91 27.76 -6.60
CA THR A 453 -6.95 27.72 -7.64
C THR A 453 -7.10 29.09 -8.29
N MET A 454 -7.24 29.13 -9.61
CA MET A 454 -7.59 30.35 -10.34
C MET A 454 -9.11 30.37 -10.54
N LEU A 455 -9.81 31.26 -9.82
CA LEU A 455 -11.21 31.55 -10.11
C LEU A 455 -11.28 32.60 -11.21
N SER A 456 -11.91 32.27 -12.33
CA SER A 456 -11.83 33.02 -13.59
C SER A 456 -12.60 34.35 -13.62
N SER A 457 -13.10 34.83 -12.48
CA SER A 457 -13.85 36.09 -12.41
C SER A 457 -13.51 36.88 -11.14
N ASN A 458 -13.26 38.19 -11.29
CA ASN A 458 -13.02 39.15 -10.21
C ASN A 458 -14.16 39.32 -9.19
N ASN A 459 -15.29 38.61 -9.33
CA ASN A 459 -16.38 38.61 -8.35
C ASN A 459 -16.55 37.24 -7.68
N ALA A 460 -15.69 36.27 -8.01
CA ALA A 460 -15.66 35.02 -7.26
C ALA A 460 -15.06 35.31 -5.89
N GLN A 461 -15.50 34.55 -4.89
CA GLN A 461 -15.12 34.70 -3.49
C GLN A 461 -15.12 33.32 -2.87
N ILE A 462 -14.17 33.01 -2.02
CA ILE A 462 -14.31 31.97 -1.01
C ILE A 462 -14.27 32.60 0.38
N THR A 463 -14.92 31.96 1.34
CA THR A 463 -14.77 32.32 2.75
C THR A 463 -13.99 31.22 3.44
N VAL A 464 -12.86 31.55 4.04
CA VAL A 464 -12.06 30.60 4.82
C VAL A 464 -12.07 31.05 6.26
N ILE A 465 -12.43 30.13 7.15
CA ILE A 465 -12.55 30.34 8.59
C ILE A 465 -11.60 29.35 9.25
N GLY A 466 -10.56 29.86 9.90
CA GLY A 466 -9.64 29.06 10.70
C GLY A 466 -10.25 28.56 12.01
N ASN A 467 -9.40 28.00 12.87
CA ASN A 467 -9.79 27.32 14.10
C ASN A 467 -9.19 28.03 15.33
N GLU A 468 -8.79 27.29 16.37
CA GLU A 468 -8.18 27.86 17.59
C GLU A 468 -6.65 27.79 17.61
N LEU A 469 -6.04 27.33 16.51
CA LEU A 469 -4.60 27.17 16.33
C LEU A 469 -4.02 28.38 15.61
N ASN A 470 -2.69 28.46 15.53
CA ASN A 470 -2.04 29.43 14.66
C ASN A 470 -2.15 28.95 13.20
N ASN A 471 -3.11 29.48 12.46
CA ASN A 471 -3.39 29.06 11.10
C ASN A 471 -2.54 29.81 10.06
N SER A 472 -2.18 29.14 8.96
CA SER A 472 -1.67 29.77 7.74
C SER A 472 -2.70 29.62 6.64
N ILE A 473 -3.38 30.70 6.28
CA ILE A 473 -4.50 30.70 5.33
C ILE A 473 -4.10 31.47 4.07
N ASN A 474 -4.03 30.73 2.96
CA ASN A 474 -3.78 31.26 1.64
C ASN A 474 -5.06 31.20 0.80
N GLY A 475 -5.60 32.37 0.47
CA GLY A 475 -6.71 32.57 -0.46
C GLY A 475 -6.34 32.21 -1.91
N SER A 476 -7.28 32.50 -2.80
CA SER A 476 -7.24 32.23 -4.23
C SER A 476 -6.55 33.35 -4.98
N ILE A 477 -5.86 33.04 -6.08
CA ILE A 477 -4.92 34.00 -6.70
C ILE A 477 -5.60 35.21 -7.39
N TYR A 478 -6.90 35.18 -7.72
CA TYR A 478 -7.59 36.23 -8.51
C TYR A 478 -9.03 36.50 -8.04
N ALA A 479 -9.37 36.13 -6.82
CA ALA A 479 -10.72 36.18 -6.28
C ALA A 479 -10.79 37.17 -5.12
N ASN A 480 -12.01 37.61 -4.77
CA ASN A 480 -12.25 38.54 -3.67
C ASN A 480 -12.60 37.74 -2.42
N ASP A 481 -11.61 37.20 -1.73
CA ASP A 481 -11.81 36.23 -0.66
C ASP A 481 -12.15 36.87 0.68
N ILE A 482 -12.78 36.11 1.57
CA ILE A 482 -13.01 36.48 2.96
C ILE A 482 -12.17 35.54 3.82
N LEU A 483 -11.16 36.07 4.50
CA LEU A 483 -10.26 35.30 5.33
C LEU A 483 -10.47 35.66 6.80
N ILE A 484 -10.78 34.67 7.61
CA ILE A 484 -11.00 34.79 9.07
C ILE A 484 -10.04 33.82 9.74
N GLY A 485 -9.06 34.33 10.49
CA GLY A 485 -8.07 33.50 11.20
C GLY A 485 -8.71 32.65 12.29
N GLY A 486 -9.57 33.26 13.10
CA GLY A 486 -10.12 32.61 14.28
C GLY A 486 -9.29 32.99 15.51
N LYS A 487 -9.12 32.09 16.47
CA LYS A 487 -8.20 32.36 17.58
C LYS A 487 -6.84 31.79 17.25
N GLY A 488 -5.77 32.46 17.64
CA GLY A 488 -4.43 31.97 17.40
C GLY A 488 -3.48 33.14 17.19
N ASN A 489 -2.40 32.90 16.47
CA ASN A 489 -1.62 33.97 15.87
C ASN A 489 -1.53 33.58 14.40
N ASP A 490 -2.49 34.08 13.62
CA ASP A 490 -2.74 33.58 12.29
C ASP A 490 -1.94 34.34 11.24
N THR A 491 -1.70 33.72 10.10
CA THR A 491 -1.10 34.36 8.92
C THR A 491 -2.07 34.23 7.75
N LEU A 492 -2.56 35.35 7.25
CA LEU A 492 -3.58 35.44 6.21
C LEU A 492 -2.98 36.08 4.95
N GLN A 493 -3.28 35.50 3.78
CA GLN A 493 -2.80 35.98 2.49
C GLN A 493 -3.89 35.82 1.42
N GLY A 494 -4.45 36.93 0.93
CA GLY A 494 -5.51 36.96 -0.09
C GLY A 494 -5.03 36.82 -1.54
N PHE A 495 -3.80 37.29 -1.84
CA PHE A 495 -3.23 37.41 -3.18
C PHE A 495 -3.82 38.55 -4.03
N ASN A 496 -4.46 38.28 -5.17
CA ASN A 496 -5.05 39.33 -6.02
C ASN A 496 -6.57 39.22 -5.99
N GLY A 497 -7.21 40.38 -6.02
CA GLY A 497 -8.65 40.52 -5.84
C GLY A 497 -8.89 41.60 -4.79
N SER A 498 -10.16 41.88 -4.50
CA SER A 498 -10.56 42.73 -3.38
C SER A 498 -10.85 41.84 -2.19
N ASP A 499 -9.82 41.56 -1.40
CA ASP A 499 -9.89 40.62 -0.29
C ASP A 499 -10.40 41.28 0.99
N THR A 500 -11.06 40.50 1.84
CA THR A 500 -11.61 40.94 3.12
C THR A 500 -11.06 40.09 4.24
N TYR A 501 -10.36 40.73 5.17
CA TYR A 501 -9.82 40.11 6.37
C TYR A 501 -10.71 40.48 7.54
N ILE A 502 -11.10 39.50 8.35
CA ILE A 502 -11.97 39.73 9.51
C ILE A 502 -11.21 39.39 10.78
N PHE A 503 -11.20 40.33 11.71
CA PHE A 503 -10.56 40.19 13.01
C PHE A 503 -11.54 40.56 14.13
N ASN A 504 -11.55 39.77 15.20
CA ASN A 504 -12.36 39.98 16.40
C ASN A 504 -11.46 40.10 17.64
N LYS A 505 -12.01 40.66 18.71
CA LYS A 505 -11.31 40.71 19.98
C LYS A 505 -11.13 39.30 20.56
N GLY A 506 -9.90 38.98 20.93
CA GLY A 506 -9.49 37.66 21.43
C GLY A 506 -8.94 36.71 20.36
N ASP A 507 -8.88 37.16 19.10
CA ASP A 507 -8.33 36.37 17.99
C ASP A 507 -6.80 36.23 18.11
N GLY A 508 -6.12 37.11 18.84
CA GLY A 508 -4.69 37.01 19.14
C GLY A 508 -3.84 37.93 18.28
N LYS A 509 -2.68 37.44 17.79
CA LYS A 509 -1.71 38.28 17.06
C LYS A 509 -1.56 37.85 15.61
N ASP A 510 -2.40 38.41 14.77
CA ASP A 510 -2.49 38.00 13.38
C ASP A 510 -1.59 38.83 12.46
N VAL A 511 -1.23 38.20 11.34
CA VAL A 511 -0.36 38.76 10.32
C VAL A 511 -1.09 38.69 8.99
N ILE A 512 -1.21 39.84 8.32
CA ILE A 512 -1.80 39.94 6.98
C ILE A 512 -0.69 40.23 5.98
N TRP A 513 -0.62 39.41 4.93
CA TRP A 513 0.32 39.53 3.82
C TRP A 513 -0.39 39.97 2.55
N GLU A 514 -0.33 41.26 2.26
CA GLU A 514 -0.84 41.82 1.01
C GLU A 514 0.17 41.83 -0.13
N TYR A 515 -0.35 41.68 -1.34
CA TYR A 515 0.40 41.80 -2.60
C TYR A 515 -0.01 43.10 -3.31
N ASN A 516 0.98 43.86 -3.78
CA ASN A 516 0.69 45.04 -4.58
C ASN A 516 0.15 44.64 -5.96
N ASN A 517 -1.11 44.96 -6.22
CA ASN A 517 -1.77 44.64 -7.48
C ASN A 517 -2.26 45.85 -8.30
N ASP A 518 -1.94 47.07 -7.88
CA ASP A 518 -2.27 48.33 -8.59
C ASP A 518 -1.68 48.43 -10.01
N THR A 519 -0.78 47.52 -10.41
CA THR A 519 -0.13 47.54 -11.73
C THR A 519 -1.07 47.23 -12.91
N LEU A 520 -2.32 46.80 -12.68
CA LEU A 520 -3.27 46.46 -13.74
C LEU A 520 -4.41 47.47 -13.96
N GLY A 521 -4.45 48.61 -13.25
CA GLY A 521 -5.44 49.67 -13.50
C GLY A 521 -6.89 49.26 -13.26
N LYS A 522 -7.11 48.23 -12.44
CA LYS A 522 -8.40 47.85 -11.87
C LYS A 522 -8.27 48.04 -10.37
N GLY A 523 -9.08 48.92 -9.79
CA GLY A 523 -9.05 49.22 -8.37
C GLY A 523 -9.56 48.03 -7.57
N ASP A 524 -8.63 47.16 -7.19
CA ASP A 524 -8.81 46.17 -6.15
C ASP A 524 -8.87 46.92 -4.80
N VAL A 525 -9.73 46.48 -3.88
CA VAL A 525 -9.96 47.14 -2.59
C VAL A 525 -9.86 46.10 -1.48
N ASP A 526 -8.72 46.05 -0.83
CA ASP A 526 -8.46 45.15 0.28
C ASP A 526 -8.92 45.79 1.59
N THR A 527 -9.70 45.03 2.37
CA THR A 527 -10.43 45.54 3.53
C THR A 527 -10.12 44.72 4.78
N LEU A 528 -9.75 45.39 5.87
CA LEU A 528 -9.81 44.82 7.22
C LEU A 528 -11.14 45.21 7.88
N ILE A 529 -11.89 44.23 8.37
CA ILE A 529 -13.10 44.42 9.16
C ILE A 529 -12.82 44.00 10.60
N LEU A 530 -13.07 44.93 11.52
CA LEU A 530 -12.99 44.75 12.95
C LEU A 530 -14.42 44.66 13.51
N ASN A 531 -14.94 43.44 13.70
CA ASN A 531 -16.38 43.22 13.95
C ASN A 531 -16.87 43.74 15.31
N ASP A 532 -16.04 43.65 16.35
CA ASP A 532 -16.40 43.95 17.74
C ASP A 532 -15.39 44.90 18.42
N ILE A 533 -14.62 45.62 17.60
CA ILE A 533 -13.63 46.60 18.05
C ILE A 533 -13.98 47.96 17.44
N ASN A 534 -14.22 48.93 18.31
CA ASN A 534 -14.52 50.31 17.93
C ASN A 534 -13.23 51.07 17.58
N ILE A 535 -13.38 52.19 16.88
CA ILE A 535 -12.23 52.96 16.41
C ILE A 535 -11.40 53.53 17.57
N ASP A 536 -12.04 53.91 18.67
CA ASP A 536 -11.41 54.44 19.87
C ASP A 536 -10.58 53.39 20.63
N GLN A 537 -10.64 52.11 20.25
CA GLN A 537 -9.88 51.02 20.86
C GLN A 537 -8.59 50.70 20.11
N LEU A 538 -8.31 51.40 19.02
CA LEU A 538 -7.16 51.13 18.15
C LEU A 538 -5.95 51.98 18.49
N TRP A 539 -4.77 51.38 18.37
CA TRP A 539 -3.50 52.08 18.41
C TRP A 539 -2.60 51.67 17.25
N PHE A 540 -2.29 52.63 16.38
CA PHE A 540 -1.45 52.41 15.21
C PHE A 540 0.02 52.71 15.50
N SER A 541 0.89 51.82 15.06
CA SER A 541 2.34 51.98 15.17
C SER A 541 3.06 51.40 13.97
N ARG A 542 4.20 51.97 13.63
CA ARG A 542 5.13 51.45 12.63
C ARG A 542 6.21 50.64 13.33
N VAL A 543 6.36 49.40 12.91
CA VAL A 543 7.42 48.51 13.40
C VAL A 543 8.31 48.13 12.23
N LYS A 544 9.55 48.60 12.27
CA LYS A 544 10.60 48.17 11.36
C LYS A 544 11.14 46.83 11.84
N GLY A 545 11.08 45.79 11.01
CA GLY A 545 11.82 44.57 11.29
C GLY A 545 13.34 44.72 11.02
N SER A 546 14.06 43.61 10.97
CA SER A 546 15.43 43.46 10.47
C SER A 546 15.68 44.23 9.15
N PRO A 547 16.94 44.59 8.77
CA PRO A 547 17.25 45.22 7.48
C PRO A 547 16.77 44.47 6.23
N THR A 548 16.40 43.19 6.36
CA THR A 548 15.74 42.36 5.35
C THR A 548 14.24 42.19 5.59
N ASP A 549 13.76 42.43 6.81
CA ASP A 549 12.34 42.34 7.17
C ASP A 549 11.57 43.57 6.67
N SER A 550 10.28 43.35 6.54
CA SER A 550 9.30 44.30 6.09
C SER A 550 9.10 45.48 7.07
N ASP A 551 8.81 46.65 6.52
CA ASP A 551 8.39 47.82 7.28
C ASP A 551 6.87 47.79 7.45
N ASN A 552 6.44 47.41 8.66
CA ASN A 552 5.08 46.94 8.92
C ASN A 552 4.21 48.00 9.61
N LEU A 553 2.91 47.95 9.32
CA LEU A 553 1.91 48.56 10.19
C LEU A 553 1.51 47.56 11.27
N VAL A 554 1.46 48.03 12.50
CA VAL A 554 1.01 47.25 13.66
C VAL A 554 -0.14 47.99 14.32
N ILE A 555 -1.31 47.34 14.33
CA ILE A 555 -2.54 47.79 14.97
C ILE A 555 -2.66 47.03 16.29
N SER A 556 -2.49 47.72 17.41
CA SER A 556 -2.66 47.12 18.74
C SER A 556 -4.06 47.42 19.27
N ILE A 557 -4.71 46.41 19.83
CA ILE A 557 -6.05 46.57 20.43
C ILE A 557 -5.88 46.93 21.91
N LEU A 558 -6.38 48.10 22.30
CA LEU A 558 -6.21 48.62 23.65
C LEU A 558 -6.89 47.72 24.70
N ASN A 559 -6.23 47.57 25.85
CA ASN A 559 -6.65 46.69 26.94
C ASN A 559 -6.85 45.22 26.50
N SER A 560 -6.06 44.79 25.53
CA SER A 560 -5.93 43.41 25.06
C SER A 560 -4.46 43.08 24.78
N THR A 561 -4.15 41.80 24.55
CA THR A 561 -2.88 41.35 23.94
C THR A 561 -2.97 41.23 22.43
N ASP A 562 -4.17 41.44 21.87
CA ASP A 562 -4.47 41.29 20.45
C ASP A 562 -3.76 42.34 19.60
N GLN A 563 -3.36 41.91 18.40
CA GLN A 563 -2.61 42.73 17.47
C GLN A 563 -2.84 42.25 16.03
N ILE A 564 -2.94 43.19 15.10
CA ILE A 564 -2.84 42.90 13.67
C ILE A 564 -1.56 43.51 13.14
N THR A 565 -0.74 42.71 12.46
CA THR A 565 0.44 43.17 11.73
C THR A 565 0.17 43.08 10.24
N ILE A 566 0.15 44.23 9.55
CA ILE A 566 0.06 44.27 8.10
C ILE A 566 1.49 44.38 7.56
N HIS A 567 1.92 43.33 6.88
CA HIS A 567 3.25 43.27 6.29
C HIS A 567 3.41 44.28 5.16
N HIS A 568 4.61 44.83 5.00
CA HIS A 568 5.02 45.69 3.87
C HIS A 568 4.29 47.04 3.72
N TRP A 569 3.45 47.45 4.67
CA TRP A 569 2.71 48.71 4.61
C TRP A 569 3.59 49.94 4.26
N PHE A 570 4.83 50.00 4.76
CA PHE A 570 5.74 51.13 4.51
C PHE A 570 6.92 50.80 3.57
N ASP A 571 6.90 49.64 2.90
CA ASP A 571 7.96 49.15 2.02
C ASP A 571 7.86 49.72 0.58
N ASN A 572 7.92 51.04 0.44
CA ASN A 572 7.72 51.74 -0.85
C ASN A 572 8.79 51.47 -1.93
N ASN A 573 9.84 50.66 -1.64
CA ASN A 573 11.00 50.46 -2.53
C ASN A 573 11.41 48.98 -2.73
N LYS A 574 10.63 47.98 -2.28
CA LYS A 574 11.01 46.56 -2.32
C LYS A 574 10.48 45.76 -3.54
N GLY A 575 10.49 46.36 -4.73
CA GLY A 575 10.11 45.70 -5.98
C GLY A 575 8.60 45.66 -6.24
N ALA A 576 8.20 45.43 -7.50
CA ALA A 576 6.83 45.65 -8.00
C ALA A 576 5.74 44.81 -7.32
N VAL A 577 6.09 43.67 -6.69
CA VAL A 577 5.13 42.74 -6.09
C VAL A 577 4.74 43.14 -4.66
N PHE A 578 5.63 43.84 -3.92
CA PHE A 578 5.40 44.22 -2.52
C PHE A 578 5.24 45.73 -2.32
N SER A 579 5.53 46.55 -3.34
CA SER A 579 5.44 48.01 -3.26
C SER A 579 3.97 48.49 -3.32
N ASN A 580 3.35 48.93 -2.23
CA ASN A 580 1.89 49.21 -2.09
C ASN A 580 1.03 48.01 -1.67
N GLY A 581 1.57 47.01 -0.97
CA GLY A 581 0.74 46.01 -0.25
C GLY A 581 0.08 46.63 1.00
N LYS A 582 -0.82 47.60 0.82
CA LYS A 582 -1.58 48.25 1.88
C LYS A 582 -3.03 47.82 1.80
N LEU A 583 -3.75 47.85 2.91
CA LEU A 583 -5.21 47.74 2.89
C LEU A 583 -5.82 49.11 2.59
N GLU A 584 -6.68 49.20 1.57
CA GLU A 584 -7.37 50.42 1.17
C GLU A 584 -8.37 50.89 2.24
N SER A 585 -8.93 49.96 3.01
CA SER A 585 -9.99 50.25 3.99
C SER A 585 -9.81 49.46 5.29
N ILE A 586 -9.92 50.14 6.43
CA ILE A 586 -10.06 49.51 7.76
C ILE A 586 -11.39 49.96 8.36
N ASN A 587 -12.30 49.02 8.56
CA ASN A 587 -13.67 49.26 9.02
C ASN A 587 -13.85 48.78 10.45
N THR A 588 -14.44 49.60 11.32
CA THR A 588 -14.62 49.31 12.75
C THR A 588 -16.08 49.04 13.11
N ALA A 589 -16.30 48.46 14.28
CA ALA A 589 -17.61 47.98 14.74
C ALA A 589 -18.66 49.11 14.93
N ASP A 590 -18.19 50.33 15.18
CA ASP A 590 -18.99 51.55 15.31
C ASP A 590 -19.37 52.19 13.95
N GLY A 591 -18.94 51.59 12.84
CA GLY A 591 -19.27 52.03 11.48
C GLY A 591 -18.32 53.07 10.89
N GLU A 592 -17.24 53.39 11.59
CA GLU A 592 -16.17 54.24 11.06
C GLU A 592 -15.29 53.46 10.07
N SER A 593 -14.66 54.19 9.13
CA SER A 593 -13.79 53.63 8.11
C SER A 593 -12.58 54.53 7.89
N LEU A 594 -11.39 53.92 7.93
CA LEU A 594 -10.11 54.59 7.72
C LEU A 594 -9.51 54.17 6.38
N ASN A 595 -9.17 55.16 5.55
CA ASN A 595 -8.37 54.96 4.35
C ASN A 595 -6.87 55.06 4.63
N ILE A 596 -6.06 54.67 3.65
CA ILE A 596 -4.58 54.67 3.73
C ILE A 596 -3.99 55.97 4.28
N SER A 597 -4.45 57.14 3.80
CA SER A 597 -3.90 58.44 4.23
C SER A 597 -4.21 58.71 5.70
N GLN A 598 -5.42 58.38 6.14
CA GLN A 598 -5.81 58.56 7.54
C GLN A 598 -5.00 57.64 8.46
N VAL A 599 -4.77 56.39 8.06
CA VAL A 599 -3.92 55.45 8.81
C VAL A 599 -2.48 55.96 8.90
N ASP A 600 -1.89 56.42 7.79
CA ASP A 600 -0.53 56.99 7.78
C ASP A 600 -0.39 58.21 8.70
N ASP A 601 -1.37 59.12 8.69
CA ASP A 601 -1.41 60.29 9.56
C ASP A 601 -1.55 59.90 11.05
N LEU A 602 -2.43 58.95 11.37
CA LEU A 602 -2.62 58.44 12.72
C LEU A 602 -1.37 57.75 13.26
N VAL A 603 -0.68 56.95 12.44
CA VAL A 603 0.64 56.38 12.78
C VAL A 603 1.62 57.50 13.12
N GLY A 604 1.69 58.56 12.31
CA GLY A 604 2.55 59.72 12.58
C GLY A 604 2.25 60.39 13.92
N ILE A 605 0.98 60.52 14.29
CA ILE A 605 0.53 61.10 15.55
C ILE A 605 0.84 60.18 16.75
N MET A 606 0.62 58.88 16.60
CA MET A 606 0.71 57.89 17.68
C MET A 606 2.13 57.39 17.94
N GLN A 607 2.98 57.25 16.90
CA GLN A 607 4.34 56.70 17.01
C GLN A 607 5.22 57.42 18.04
N GLY A 608 5.02 58.73 18.24
CA GLY A 608 5.77 59.54 19.20
C GLY A 608 5.21 59.50 20.63
N ARG A 609 4.16 58.74 20.89
CA ARG A 609 3.44 58.69 22.17
C ARG A 609 3.57 57.30 22.82
N LEU A 610 3.42 57.24 24.14
CA LEU A 610 3.35 55.96 24.84
C LEU A 610 1.99 55.32 24.60
N LEU A 611 1.98 53.99 24.44
CA LEU A 611 0.75 53.20 24.34
C LEU A 611 -0.13 53.47 25.58
N PRO A 612 -1.40 53.88 25.39
CA PRO A 612 -2.30 54.17 26.49
C PRO A 612 -2.55 52.93 27.36
N THR A 613 -2.68 53.14 28.66
CA THR A 613 -3.16 52.12 29.60
C THR A 613 -4.69 52.09 29.68
N SER A 614 -5.38 53.09 29.11
CA SER A 614 -6.83 53.13 28.96
C SER A 614 -7.27 52.12 27.88
N GLY A 615 -8.46 51.55 28.01
CA GLY A 615 -9.05 50.71 26.97
C GLY A 615 -9.56 51.49 25.75
N HIS A 616 -9.49 52.82 25.77
CA HIS A 616 -9.95 53.71 24.70
C HIS A 616 -9.05 54.94 24.59
N THR A 617 -9.01 55.57 23.41
CA THR A 617 -8.28 56.80 23.07
C THR A 617 -9.14 57.75 22.24
N SER A 618 -9.15 59.05 22.58
CA SER A 618 -9.84 60.06 21.76
C SER A 618 -9.03 60.52 20.56
N ILE A 619 -7.76 60.08 20.41
CA ILE A 619 -6.86 60.60 19.36
C ILE A 619 -7.47 60.42 17.96
N ILE A 620 -8.09 59.27 17.72
CA ILE A 620 -8.68 58.97 16.41
C ILE A 620 -9.96 59.78 16.23
N ASP A 621 -10.84 59.81 17.23
CA ASP A 621 -12.05 60.65 17.22
C ASP A 621 -11.75 62.13 16.99
N ASP A 622 -10.75 62.67 17.69
CA ASP A 622 -10.32 64.07 17.57
C ASP A 622 -9.76 64.34 16.16
N TYR A 623 -8.96 63.40 15.63
CA TYR A 623 -8.44 63.48 14.26
C TYR A 623 -9.57 63.45 13.22
N LEU A 624 -10.53 62.53 13.38
CA LEU A 624 -11.68 62.43 12.49
C LEU A 624 -12.57 63.67 12.60
N ALA A 625 -12.88 64.16 13.80
CA ALA A 625 -13.69 65.36 13.99
C ALA A 625 -13.05 66.61 13.35
N LEU A 626 -11.73 66.74 13.41
CA LEU A 626 -10.99 67.85 12.80
C LEU A 626 -10.91 67.75 11.27
N ASN A 627 -10.92 66.54 10.71
CA ASN A 627 -10.70 66.31 9.28
C ASN A 627 -11.96 65.91 8.49
N HIS A 628 -13.01 65.45 9.16
CA HIS A 628 -14.37 65.26 8.60
C HIS A 628 -15.20 66.55 8.69
N GLY A 629 -14.67 67.60 9.32
CA GLY A 629 -15.35 68.86 9.62
C GLY A 629 -14.63 70.11 9.12
N ALA A 630 -14.46 70.25 7.80
CA ALA A 630 -14.30 71.56 7.16
C ALA A 630 -15.15 71.65 5.88
N ILE A 631 -16.47 71.69 6.05
CA ILE A 631 -17.30 72.53 5.18
C ILE A 631 -17.29 73.91 5.83
N ILE A 632 -16.59 74.87 5.21
CA ILE A 632 -16.86 76.30 5.45
C ILE A 632 -17.87 76.74 4.41
#